data_AF-A0A2E3BBS8-F1
#
_entry.id   AF-A0A2E3BBS8-F1
#
_cell.length_a   1.000
_cell.length_b   1.000
_cell.length_c   1.000
_cell.angle_alpha   90.00
_cell.angle_beta   90.00
_cell.angle_gamma   90.00
#
_symmetry.space_group_name_H-M   'P 1'
#
loop_
_entity.id
_entity.type
_entity.pdbx_description
1 polymer ?
#
loop_
_entity_poly.entity_id
_entity_poly.type
_entity_poly.pdbx_seq_one_letter_code
_entity_poly.pdbx_strand_id
1 'polypeptide(L)'
;MKKIVFFILSFMSACIFAFEPKVVQGTWAVYDDNLVSSDNYYFLQINEDWSGEFTRSLGHKPITRTFTKKDVIVRNGYIEITVSPREKMVLSAWVLPSGSGRLTGQLFMYKKSGELLNMLYYPLDLVMPNSALLEQDNISKLYQKYH
;
A
#
# COMPACT_ATOMS: atom_id res chain seq x y z
N MET A 1 57.58 3.20 28.89
CA MET A 1 56.99 2.75 27.60
C MET A 1 55.96 1.66 27.87
N LYS A 2 54.69 1.91 27.57
CA LYS A 2 53.68 0.93 27.12
C LYS A 2 52.39 1.70 26.79
N LYS A 3 52.07 1.74 25.49
CA LYS A 3 50.81 2.21 24.94
C LYS A 3 49.69 1.27 25.39
N ILE A 4 48.49 1.80 25.62
CA ILE A 4 47.21 1.16 25.24
C ILE A 4 46.20 2.29 24.98
N VAL A 5 45.91 2.46 23.70
CA VAL A 5 44.79 3.23 23.11
C VAL A 5 43.72 2.20 22.82
N PHE A 6 42.53 2.28 23.44
CA PHE A 6 41.34 1.51 23.06
C PHE A 6 40.14 2.19 23.73
N PHE A 7 39.00 2.47 23.11
CA PHE A 7 38.52 2.33 21.74
C PHE A 7 37.28 3.23 21.68
N ILE A 8 37.04 3.85 20.54
CA ILE A 8 35.88 4.70 20.26
C ILE A 8 34.59 3.97 20.67
N LEU A 9 33.86 4.53 21.63
CA LEU A 9 32.60 4.00 22.11
C LEU A 9 31.57 4.18 20.98
N SER A 10 31.24 3.06 20.34
CA SER A 10 30.03 2.78 19.58
C SER A 10 29.21 3.98 19.11
N PHE A 11 29.55 4.53 17.95
CA PHE A 11 28.53 4.91 16.98
C PHE A 11 27.85 3.62 16.51
N MET A 12 27.04 3.01 17.39
CA MET A 12 25.93 2.17 16.96
C MET A 12 24.99 3.14 16.27
N SER A 13 25.29 3.39 14.99
CA SER A 13 24.37 3.96 14.04
C SER A 13 23.12 3.10 14.15
N ALA A 14 22.15 3.56 14.95
CA ALA A 14 20.80 3.11 14.79
C ALA A 14 20.50 3.41 13.33
N CYS A 15 20.52 2.38 12.48
CA CYS A 15 19.79 2.43 11.24
C CYS A 15 18.34 2.60 11.66
N ILE A 16 17.97 3.84 11.97
CA ILE A 16 16.60 4.30 12.04
C ILE A 16 16.16 4.09 10.59
N PHE A 17 15.52 2.95 10.34
CA PHE A 17 14.77 2.73 9.12
C PHE A 17 13.65 3.78 9.15
N ALA A 18 13.99 4.99 8.73
CA ALA A 18 13.04 6.06 8.56
C ALA A 18 12.07 5.58 7.49
N PHE A 19 10.79 5.57 7.82
CA PHE A 19 9.75 5.33 6.85
C PHE A 19 9.95 6.29 5.68
N GLU A 20 10.11 5.74 4.48
CA GLU A 20 10.23 6.52 3.26
C GLU A 20 8.85 6.50 2.58
N PRO A 21 8.07 7.60 2.61
CA PRO A 21 6.72 7.61 2.07
C PRO A 21 6.67 7.27 0.58
N LYS A 22 7.75 7.57 -0.15
CA LYS A 22 7.89 7.23 -1.57
C LYS A 22 7.76 5.72 -1.83
N VAL A 23 8.09 4.88 -0.86
CA VAL A 23 7.96 3.43 -0.95
C VAL A 23 6.51 3.00 -1.09
N VAL A 24 5.54 3.84 -0.70
CA VAL A 24 4.11 3.56 -0.87
C VAL A 24 3.62 3.95 -2.27
N GLN A 25 4.36 4.80 -2.99
CA GLN A 25 4.04 5.18 -4.37
C GLN A 25 4.33 4.00 -5.30
N GLY A 26 3.44 3.77 -6.26
CA GLY A 26 3.49 2.63 -7.17
C GLY A 26 2.14 1.94 -7.35
N THR A 27 2.19 0.80 -8.05
CA THR A 27 1.03 -0.04 -8.31
C THR A 27 1.08 -1.27 -7.42
N TRP A 28 0.00 -1.52 -6.69
CA TRP A 28 -0.12 -2.60 -5.71
C TRP A 28 -1.38 -3.39 -5.98
N ALA A 29 -1.32 -4.72 -5.89
CA ALA A 29 -2.49 -5.53 -6.07
C ALA A 29 -2.43 -6.83 -5.27
N VAL A 30 -3.60 -7.42 -5.08
CA VAL A 30 -3.75 -8.82 -4.70
C VAL A 30 -4.95 -9.39 -5.42
N TYR A 31 -4.83 -10.65 -5.81
CA TYR A 31 -5.90 -11.44 -6.39
C TYR A 31 -6.08 -12.68 -5.52
N ASP A 32 -7.30 -12.96 -5.07
CA ASP A 32 -7.59 -14.11 -4.22
C ASP A 32 -8.53 -15.09 -4.94
N ASP A 33 -7.96 -16.22 -5.36
CA ASP A 33 -8.65 -17.33 -6.03
C ASP A 33 -9.35 -18.29 -5.06
N ASN A 34 -9.14 -18.19 -3.74
CA ASN A 34 -9.50 -19.25 -2.78
C ASN A 34 -10.91 -19.16 -2.18
N LEU A 35 -11.77 -18.25 -2.64
CA LEU A 35 -13.15 -18.15 -2.16
C LEU A 35 -14.10 -18.58 -3.27
N VAL A 36 -15.03 -19.49 -2.94
CA VAL A 36 -16.00 -20.21 -3.79
C VAL A 36 -16.93 -19.28 -4.63
N SER A 37 -16.69 -17.97 -4.64
CA SER A 37 -17.37 -16.98 -5.46
C SER A 37 -16.40 -15.89 -5.97
N SER A 38 -16.21 -15.88 -7.29
CA SER A 38 -15.84 -14.74 -8.18
C SER A 38 -14.57 -13.94 -7.91
N ASP A 39 -14.07 -13.27 -8.97
CA ASP A 39 -12.89 -12.41 -9.06
C ASP A 39 -12.73 -11.41 -7.87
N ASN A 40 -12.15 -11.88 -6.76
CA ASN A 40 -11.86 -11.07 -5.59
C ASN A 40 -10.49 -10.45 -5.75
N TYR A 41 -10.44 -9.13 -5.80
CA TYR A 41 -9.17 -8.44 -5.97
C TYR A 41 -9.19 -7.05 -5.38
N TYR A 42 -8.01 -6.59 -5.06
CA TYR A 42 -7.74 -5.21 -4.71
C TYR A 42 -6.62 -4.70 -5.60
N PHE A 43 -6.77 -3.46 -6.06
CA PHE A 43 -5.80 -2.75 -6.87
C PHE A 43 -5.67 -1.33 -6.34
N LEU A 44 -4.44 -0.87 -6.15
CA LEU A 44 -4.13 0.45 -5.65
C LEU A 44 -3.00 1.04 -6.49
N GLN A 45 -3.29 2.17 -7.12
CA GLN A 45 -2.30 3.02 -7.76
C GLN A 45 -2.08 4.26 -6.91
N ILE A 46 -0.84 4.58 -6.57
CA ILE A 46 -0.43 5.85 -5.96
C ILE A 46 0.66 6.47 -6.84
N ASN A 47 0.34 7.61 -7.44
CA ASN A 47 1.23 8.35 -8.33
C ASN A 47 2.27 9.17 -7.54
N GLU A 48 3.30 9.65 -8.22
CA GLU A 48 4.36 10.50 -7.63
C GLU A 48 3.82 11.80 -7.00
N ASP A 49 2.72 12.33 -7.55
CA ASP A 49 2.05 13.54 -7.07
C ASP A 49 1.08 13.29 -5.90
N TRP A 50 1.01 12.05 -5.40
CA TRP A 50 0.09 11.58 -4.35
C TRP A 50 -1.39 11.53 -4.74
N SER A 51 -1.70 11.69 -6.02
CA SER A 51 -3.00 11.26 -6.55
C SER A 51 -3.02 9.75 -6.77
N GLY A 52 -4.21 9.19 -6.97
CA GLY A 52 -4.31 7.78 -7.29
C GLY A 52 -5.71 7.25 -7.32
N GLU A 53 -5.79 5.93 -7.41
CA GLU A 53 -7.03 5.20 -7.49
C GLU A 53 -6.94 3.91 -6.72
N PHE A 54 -8.00 3.60 -5.99
CA PHE A 54 -8.21 2.34 -5.32
C PHE A 54 -9.44 1.64 -5.91
N THR A 55 -9.26 0.42 -6.39
CA THR A 55 -10.33 -0.43 -6.92
C THR A 55 -10.40 -1.72 -6.12
N ARG A 56 -11.61 -2.12 -5.72
CA ARG A 56 -11.87 -3.40 -5.06
C ARG A 56 -13.04 -4.14 -5.68
N SER A 57 -12.89 -5.44 -5.83
CA SER A 57 -13.95 -6.39 -6.16
C SER A 57 -14.05 -7.43 -5.05
N LEU A 58 -15.26 -7.64 -4.55
CA LEU A 58 -15.59 -8.70 -3.58
C LEU A 58 -16.58 -9.67 -4.23
N GLY A 59 -16.24 -10.13 -5.44
CA GLY A 59 -17.07 -11.06 -6.21
C GLY A 59 -18.30 -10.43 -6.88
N HIS A 60 -18.35 -9.11 -6.93
CA HIS A 60 -19.44 -8.30 -7.51
C HIS A 60 -18.86 -7.17 -8.36
N LYS A 61 -19.71 -6.26 -8.86
CA LYS A 61 -19.26 -5.08 -9.60
C LYS A 61 -18.16 -4.33 -8.81
N PRO A 62 -16.97 -4.12 -9.40
CA PRO A 62 -15.89 -3.43 -8.72
C PRO A 62 -16.29 -2.01 -8.29
N ILE A 63 -15.76 -1.59 -7.14
CA ILE A 63 -15.90 -0.23 -6.64
C ILE A 63 -14.55 0.46 -6.79
N THR A 64 -14.55 1.56 -7.53
CA THR A 64 -13.38 2.40 -7.76
C THR A 64 -13.53 3.74 -7.04
N ARG A 65 -12.45 4.17 -6.39
CA ARG A 65 -12.33 5.44 -5.67
C ARG A 65 -11.07 6.15 -6.10
N THR A 66 -11.21 7.39 -6.54
CA THR A 66 -10.07 8.26 -6.81
C THR A 66 -9.76 9.13 -5.59
N PHE A 67 -8.49 9.48 -5.43
CA PHE A 67 -8.05 10.44 -4.40
C PHE A 67 -6.96 11.34 -4.97
N THR A 68 -6.77 12.48 -4.33
CA THR A 68 -5.76 13.48 -4.69
C THR A 68 -4.86 13.74 -3.49
N LYS A 69 -3.76 14.49 -3.69
CA LYS A 69 -2.81 14.82 -2.63
C LYS A 69 -3.45 15.40 -1.36
N LYS A 70 -4.52 16.19 -1.48
CA LYS A 70 -5.22 16.79 -0.32
C LYS A 70 -5.88 15.75 0.59
N ASP A 71 -6.16 14.57 0.05
CA ASP A 71 -6.83 13.48 0.74
C ASP A 71 -5.81 12.57 1.45
N VAL A 72 -4.51 12.81 1.25
CA VAL A 72 -3.39 12.03 1.79
C VAL A 72 -2.73 12.78 2.96
N ILE A 73 -2.58 12.07 4.07
CA ILE A 73 -1.84 12.56 5.25
C ILE A 73 -0.66 11.63 5.49
N VAL A 74 0.56 12.17 5.39
CA VAL A 74 1.78 11.42 5.69
C VAL A 74 2.07 11.51 7.19
N ARG A 75 2.32 10.35 7.80
CA ARG A 75 2.66 10.20 9.22
C ARG A 75 4.01 9.51 9.35
N ASN A 76 4.53 9.47 10.57
CA ASN A 76 5.74 8.70 10.84
C ASN A 76 5.40 7.20 10.82
N GLY A 77 5.85 6.48 9.80
CA GLY A 77 5.64 5.02 9.66
C GLY A 77 4.52 4.59 8.71
N TYR A 78 3.62 5.51 8.31
CA TYR A 78 2.44 5.18 7.52
C TYR A 78 1.83 6.41 6.83
N ILE A 79 0.88 6.18 5.93
CA ILE A 79 0.02 7.20 5.34
C ILE A 79 -1.46 6.92 5.63
N GLU A 80 -2.26 7.98 5.70
CA GLU A 80 -3.71 7.90 5.71
C GLU A 80 -4.24 8.46 4.38
N ILE A 81 -5.20 7.79 3.75
CA ILE A 81 -5.84 8.25 2.51
C ILE A 81 -7.35 8.25 2.70
N THR A 82 -7.99 9.41 2.54
CA THR A 82 -9.45 9.52 2.56
C THR A 82 -9.99 9.31 1.14
N VAL A 83 -10.51 8.10 0.84
CA VAL A 83 -10.97 7.75 -0.52
C VAL A 83 -12.46 8.03 -0.73
N SER A 84 -13.21 8.23 0.35
CA SER A 84 -14.55 8.85 0.33
C SER A 84 -14.87 9.40 1.72
N PRO A 85 -15.95 10.20 1.90
CA PRO A 85 -16.37 10.69 3.21
C PRO A 85 -16.64 9.59 4.26
N ARG A 86 -16.72 8.32 3.83
CA ARG A 86 -17.01 7.16 4.67
C ARG A 86 -15.94 6.06 4.56
N GLU A 87 -14.85 6.30 3.85
CA GLU A 87 -13.81 5.29 3.61
C GLU A 87 -12.43 5.92 3.78
N LYS A 88 -11.64 5.40 4.71
CA LYS A 88 -10.25 5.82 4.96
C LYS A 88 -9.32 4.61 4.90
N MET A 89 -8.20 4.72 4.19
CA MET A 89 -7.14 3.72 4.18
C MET A 89 -6.00 4.17 5.11
N VAL A 90 -5.40 3.24 5.85
CA VAL A 90 -4.17 3.46 6.63
C VAL A 90 -3.16 2.44 6.15
N LEU A 91 -2.07 2.90 5.53
CA LEU A 91 -1.16 2.08 4.74
C LEU A 91 0.30 2.26 5.16
N SER A 92 1.06 1.18 5.13
CA SER A 92 2.52 1.18 5.25
C SER A 92 3.09 0.19 4.24
N ALA A 93 4.22 0.54 3.61
CA ALA A 93 4.84 -0.29 2.59
C ALA A 93 6.34 -0.38 2.80
N TRP A 94 6.92 -1.48 2.31
CA TRP A 94 8.36 -1.69 2.22
C TRP A 94 8.71 -2.37 0.90
N VAL A 95 9.90 -2.09 0.39
CA VAL A 95 10.48 -2.76 -0.78
C VAL A 95 11.75 -3.48 -0.33
N LEU A 96 11.87 -4.74 -0.73
CA LEU A 96 13.03 -5.58 -0.46
C LEU A 96 14.15 -5.26 -1.47
N PRO A 97 15.42 -5.55 -1.15
CA PRO A 97 16.54 -5.36 -2.08
C PRO A 97 16.39 -6.08 -3.43
N SER A 98 15.58 -7.14 -3.47
CA SER A 98 15.21 -7.87 -4.70
C SER A 98 14.31 -7.08 -5.64
N GLY A 99 13.82 -5.90 -5.24
CA GLY A 99 12.86 -5.09 -6.00
C GLY A 99 11.40 -5.48 -5.79
N SER A 100 11.11 -6.58 -5.09
CA SER A 100 9.76 -6.94 -4.66
C SER A 100 9.32 -6.11 -3.46
N GLY A 101 8.05 -5.72 -3.38
CA GLY A 101 7.53 -4.96 -2.24
C GLY A 101 6.22 -5.50 -1.71
N ARG A 102 5.90 -5.11 -0.48
CA ARG A 102 4.59 -5.32 0.15
C ARG A 102 4.05 -4.02 0.70
N LEU A 103 2.75 -3.83 0.49
CA LEU A 103 1.95 -2.80 1.10
C LEU A 103 0.93 -3.47 2.01
N THR A 104 0.93 -3.05 3.27
CA THR A 104 0.02 -3.55 4.29
C THR A 104 -0.81 -2.41 4.85
N GLY A 105 -2.05 -2.71 5.24
CA GLY A 105 -2.90 -1.69 5.81
C GLY A 105 -4.32 -2.16 6.05
N GLN A 106 -5.17 -1.19 6.41
CA GLN A 106 -6.59 -1.40 6.67
C GLN A 106 -7.44 -0.34 5.98
N LEU A 107 -8.58 -0.77 5.42
CA LEU A 107 -9.71 0.10 5.09
C LEU A 107 -10.62 0.22 6.28
N PHE A 108 -10.91 1.44 6.70
CA PHE A 108 -11.96 1.75 7.65
C PHE A 108 -13.16 2.26 6.89
N MET A 109 -14.30 1.59 7.06
CA MET A 109 -15.58 1.98 6.47
C MET A 109 -16.51 2.47 7.56
N TYR A 110 -17.12 3.64 7.38
CA TYR A 110 -17.96 4.29 8.40
C TYR A 110 -19.41 4.43 7.93
N LYS A 111 -20.34 4.38 8.88
CA LYS A 111 -21.74 4.76 8.65
C LYS A 111 -21.86 6.27 8.46
N LYS A 112 -23.02 6.74 7.99
CA LYS A 112 -23.34 8.18 7.94
C LYS A 112 -23.28 8.84 9.33
N SER A 113 -23.57 8.08 10.39
CA SER A 113 -23.49 8.53 11.79
C SER A 113 -22.05 8.66 12.31
N GLY A 114 -21.04 8.24 11.55
CA GLY A 114 -19.62 8.25 11.97
C GLY A 114 -19.17 6.98 12.68
N GLU A 115 -20.08 6.05 13.00
CA GLU A 115 -19.73 4.75 13.57
C GLU A 115 -18.93 3.89 12.59
N LEU A 116 -17.91 3.16 13.08
CA LEU A 116 -17.20 2.16 12.30
C LEU A 116 -18.17 1.05 11.90
N LEU A 117 -18.32 0.84 10.59
CA LEU A 117 -19.16 -0.20 9.99
C LEU A 117 -18.36 -1.47 9.73
N ASN A 118 -17.16 -1.34 9.17
CA ASN A 118 -16.33 -2.48 8.78
C ASN A 118 -14.84 -2.09 8.72
N MET A 119 -13.99 -3.11 8.80
CA MET A 119 -12.54 -2.99 8.63
C MET A 119 -12.04 -4.10 7.71
N LEU A 120 -11.39 -3.74 6.61
CA LEU A 120 -10.85 -4.70 5.64
C LEU A 120 -9.33 -4.64 5.62
N TYR A 121 -8.67 -5.79 5.64
CA TYR A 121 -7.21 -5.88 5.58
C TYR A 121 -6.70 -5.84 4.12
N TYR A 122 -5.55 -5.21 3.90
CA TYR A 122 -4.90 -5.08 2.59
C TYR A 122 -3.50 -5.67 2.59
N PRO A 123 -3.31 -6.96 2.26
CA PRO A 123 -2.01 -7.49 1.92
C PRO A 123 -1.80 -7.36 0.41
N LEU A 124 -1.26 -6.23 -0.05
CA LEU A 124 -1.00 -6.01 -1.48
C LEU A 124 0.48 -6.25 -1.79
N ASP A 125 0.73 -6.92 -2.90
CA ASP A 125 2.08 -7.08 -3.45
C ASP A 125 2.33 -6.02 -4.52
N LEU A 126 3.58 -5.56 -4.64
CA LEU A 126 3.99 -4.61 -5.67
C LEU A 126 3.82 -5.24 -7.05
N VAL A 127 3.12 -4.54 -7.95
CA VAL A 127 2.90 -4.98 -9.33
C VAL A 127 4.03 -4.46 -10.21
N MET A 128 4.94 -5.36 -10.58
CA MET A 128 6.03 -5.13 -11.52
C MET A 128 5.63 -5.60 -12.94
N PRO A 129 6.28 -5.13 -14.02
CA PRO A 129 5.97 -5.55 -15.39
C PRO A 129 6.01 -7.06 -15.66
N ASN A 130 6.72 -7.83 -14.82
CA ASN A 130 6.85 -9.29 -14.89
C ASN A 130 6.09 -10.01 -13.77
N SER A 131 5.18 -9.34 -13.07
CA SER A 131 4.41 -9.92 -11.96
C SER A 131 3.39 -10.93 -12.49
N ALA A 132 3.29 -12.10 -11.82
CA ALA A 132 2.24 -13.08 -12.09
C ALA A 132 0.82 -12.51 -11.89
N LEU A 133 0.68 -11.44 -11.09
CA LEU A 133 -0.61 -10.72 -10.94
C LEU A 133 -1.13 -10.15 -12.27
N LEU A 134 -0.25 -9.91 -13.25
CA LEU A 134 -0.63 -9.43 -14.58
C LEU A 134 -1.21 -10.52 -15.48
N GLU A 135 -1.17 -11.79 -15.07
CA GLU A 135 -1.91 -12.88 -15.73
C GLU A 135 -3.42 -12.77 -15.48
N GLN A 136 -3.83 -11.98 -14.48
CA GLN A 136 -5.23 -11.76 -14.14
C GLN A 136 -5.80 -10.58 -14.94
N ASP A 137 -6.77 -10.86 -15.81
CA ASP A 137 -7.38 -9.89 -16.74
C ASP A 137 -7.77 -8.56 -16.09
N ASN A 138 -8.40 -8.62 -14.91
CA ASN A 138 -8.87 -7.44 -14.19
C ASN A 138 -7.70 -6.56 -13.69
N ILE A 139 -6.65 -7.18 -13.16
CA ILE A 139 -5.46 -6.47 -12.69
C ILE A 139 -4.65 -5.94 -13.87
N SER A 140 -4.50 -6.73 -14.94
CA SER A 140 -3.78 -6.34 -16.15
C SER A 140 -4.38 -5.10 -16.82
N LYS A 141 -5.72 -5.06 -16.98
CA LYS A 141 -6.43 -3.89 -17.52
C LYS A 141 -6.24 -2.65 -16.67
N LEU A 142 -6.29 -2.79 -15.34
CA LEU A 142 -6.06 -1.66 -14.42
C LEU A 142 -4.60 -1.21 -14.44
N TYR A 143 -3.64 -2.12 -14.54
CA TYR A 143 -2.22 -1.80 -14.65
C TYR A 143 -1.93 -0.98 -15.92
N GLN A 144 -2.42 -1.42 -17.09
CA GLN A 144 -2.25 -0.74 -18.39
C GLN A 144 -2.87 0.67 -18.44
N LYS A 145 -3.78 1.01 -17.53
CA LYS A 145 -4.32 2.38 -17.43
C LYS A 145 -3.27 3.38 -16.92
N TYR A 146 -2.24 2.92 -16.22
CA TYR A 146 -1.25 3.76 -15.53
C TYR A 146 0.18 3.61 -16.05
N HIS A 147 0.43 2.64 -16.95
CA HIS A 147 1.74 2.32 -17.54
C HIS A 147 1.59 2.05 -19.03
#